data_AF-A0A1B2HBX9-F1
#
_entry.id   AF-A0A1B2HBX9-F1
#
_cell.length_a   1.000
_cell.length_b   1.000
_cell.length_c   1.000
_cell.angle_alpha   90.00
_cell.angle_beta   90.00
_cell.angle_gamma   90.00
#
_symmetry.space_group_name_H-M   'P 1'
#
loop_
_entity.id
_entity.type
_entity.pdbx_description
1 polymer ?
#
loop_
_entity_poly.entity_id
_entity_poly.type
_entity_poly.pdbx_seq_one_letter_code
_entity_poly.pdbx_strand_id
1 'polypeptide(L)'
;MSNDRKVVQCNYVESTKVAPAGARAYVSLPNKGNGHDRIRVLVRSHGARWALKWEDTTRLDHFRVKTLPPEHPLYADERLFEAEHLADLLATLAPEGSGSREGS
;
A
#
# COMPACT_ATOMS: atom_id res chain seq x y z
N MET A 1 -22.97 -7.63 12.49
CA MET A 1 -22.58 -6.45 11.69
C MET A 1 -21.41 -6.89 10.82
N SER A 2 -21.58 -6.89 9.50
CA SER A 2 -20.43 -7.09 8.59
C SER A 2 -19.58 -5.83 8.67
N ASN A 3 -18.53 -5.86 9.48
CA ASN A 3 -17.50 -4.82 9.43
C ASN A 3 -16.77 -5.00 8.11
N ASP A 4 -17.21 -4.26 7.09
CA ASP A 4 -16.56 -4.20 5.78
C ASP A 4 -15.16 -3.59 5.93
N ARG A 5 -14.19 -4.41 6.37
CA ARG A 5 -12.80 -3.97 6.58
C ARG A 5 -12.25 -3.41 5.27
N LYS A 6 -11.57 -2.28 5.35
CA LYS A 6 -11.01 -1.58 4.19
C LYS A 6 -9.48 -1.68 4.21
N VAL A 7 -8.87 -1.56 3.03
CA VAL A 7 -7.41 -1.57 2.86
C VAL A 7 -7.01 -0.65 1.72
N VAL A 8 -5.80 -0.10 1.75
CA VAL A 8 -5.21 0.53 0.56
C VAL A 8 -4.58 -0.55 -0.29
N GLN A 9 -5.04 -0.69 -1.52
CA GLN A 9 -4.39 -1.48 -2.55
C GLN A 9 -3.51 -0.56 -3.40
N CYS A 10 -2.34 -1.03 -3.81
CA CYS A 10 -1.45 -0.39 -4.78
C CYS A 10 -0.88 -1.43 -5.75
N ASN A 11 -0.07 -0.97 -6.69
CA ASN A 11 0.61 -1.79 -7.68
C ASN A 11 2.11 -1.46 -7.72
N TYR A 12 2.95 -2.46 -7.98
CA TYR A 12 4.37 -2.22 -8.23
C TYR A 12 4.58 -1.61 -9.62
N VAL A 13 5.34 -0.52 -9.73
CA VAL A 13 5.72 0.04 -11.04
C VAL A 13 6.87 -0.72 -11.69
N GLU A 14 7.77 -1.30 -10.89
CA GLU A 14 8.93 -2.06 -11.36
C GLU A 14 9.06 -3.44 -10.67
N SER A 15 9.73 -4.37 -11.34
CA SER A 15 9.99 -5.70 -10.78
C SER A 15 11.03 -5.64 -9.67
N THR A 16 10.74 -6.33 -8.57
CA THR A 16 11.68 -6.58 -7.48
C THR A 16 12.03 -8.06 -7.39
N LYS A 17 12.99 -8.40 -6.52
CA LYS A 17 13.30 -9.79 -6.18
C LYS A 17 12.09 -10.57 -5.65
N VAL A 18 11.08 -9.89 -5.11
CA VAL A 18 9.92 -10.52 -4.46
C VAL A 18 8.69 -10.49 -5.36
N ALA A 19 8.45 -9.38 -6.07
CA ALA A 19 7.22 -9.13 -6.79
C ALA A 19 7.49 -8.64 -8.22
N PRO A 20 6.74 -9.12 -9.23
CA PRO A 20 6.86 -8.60 -10.60
C PRO A 20 6.30 -7.18 -10.72
N ALA A 21 6.72 -6.46 -11.76
CA ALA A 21 6.06 -5.23 -12.17
C ALA A 21 4.54 -5.48 -12.38
N GLY A 22 3.72 -4.53 -11.96
CA GLY A 22 2.26 -4.63 -11.95
C GLY A 22 1.67 -5.47 -10.81
N ALA A 23 2.49 -6.12 -9.98
CA ALA A 23 2.01 -6.94 -8.87
C ALA A 23 1.14 -6.12 -7.92
N ARG A 24 0.01 -6.71 -7.52
CA ARG A 24 -0.88 -6.10 -6.52
C ARG A 24 -0.28 -6.22 -5.14
N ALA A 25 -0.30 -5.12 -4.42
CA ALA A 25 0.13 -5.03 -3.03
C ALA A 25 -0.93 -4.32 -2.19
N TYR A 26 -0.92 -4.60 -0.89
CA TYR A 26 -1.89 -4.07 0.07
C TYR A 26 -1.15 -3.48 1.25
N VAL A 27 -1.42 -2.22 1.58
CA VAL A 27 -0.77 -1.53 2.70
C VAL A 27 -1.33 -2.07 4.01
N SER A 28 -0.43 -2.57 4.86
CA SER A 28 -0.73 -3.09 6.20
C SER A 28 -0.38 -2.08 7.28
N LEU A 29 0.75 -1.36 7.15
CA LEU A 29 1.17 -0.32 8.11
C LEU A 29 1.87 0.82 7.37
N PRO A 30 1.62 2.08 7.72
CA PRO A 30 2.42 3.19 7.23
C PRO A 30 3.62 3.39 8.17
N ASN A 31 4.75 3.84 7.65
CA ASN A 31 5.76 4.44 8.52
C ASN A 31 5.65 5.96 8.37
N LYS A 32 5.36 6.68 9.47
CA LYS A 32 5.43 8.16 9.52
C LYS A 32 6.88 8.66 9.61
N GLY A 33 7.81 7.95 8.98
CA GLY A 33 9.24 8.04 9.29
C GLY A 33 9.98 9.10 8.49
N ASN A 34 9.94 10.35 8.95
CA ASN A 34 10.94 11.43 8.72
C ASN A 34 11.81 11.32 7.44
N GLY A 35 11.19 11.26 6.25
CA GLY A 35 11.91 11.37 4.97
C GLY A 35 12.41 10.06 4.34
N HIS A 36 12.04 8.90 4.86
CA HIS A 36 12.18 7.61 4.16
C HIS A 36 10.83 6.88 4.18
N ASP A 37 9.94 7.26 3.25
CA ASP A 37 8.55 6.81 3.14
C ASP A 37 8.47 5.33 2.74
N ARG A 38 8.83 4.46 3.68
CA ARG A 38 8.63 3.02 3.55
C ARG A 38 7.31 2.64 4.17
N ILE A 39 6.50 1.91 3.41
CA ILE A 39 5.25 1.35 3.89
C ILE A 39 5.34 -0.16 3.97
N ARG A 40 4.65 -0.77 4.94
CA ARG A 40 4.57 -2.22 5.01
C ARG A 40 3.46 -2.67 4.09
N VAL A 41 3.80 -3.51 3.12
CA VAL A 41 2.86 -4.07 2.15
C VAL A 41 2.80 -5.59 2.23
N LEU A 42 1.60 -6.14 2.04
CA LEU A 42 1.38 -7.53 1.68
C LEU A 42 1.32 -7.62 0.16
N VAL A 43 2.24 -8.36 -0.44
CA VAL A 43 2.31 -8.53 -1.90
C VAL A 43 2.25 -10.00 -2.28
N ARG A 44 1.68 -10.29 -3.46
CA ARG A 44 1.75 -11.63 -4.04
C ARG A 44 3.07 -11.77 -4.80
N SER A 45 3.94 -12.65 -4.31
CA SER A 45 5.26 -12.89 -4.87
C SER A 45 5.20 -13.66 -6.20
N HIS A 46 6.33 -13.73 -6.91
CA HIS A 46 6.49 -14.52 -8.15
C HIS A 46 6.04 -15.98 -8.02
N GLY A 47 6.21 -16.59 -6.84
CA GLY A 47 5.78 -17.96 -6.55
C GLY A 47 4.31 -18.08 -6.11
N ALA A 48 3.48 -17.07 -6.38
CA ALA A 48 2.08 -16.97 -5.98
C ALA A 48 1.80 -17.00 -4.46
N ARG A 49 2.84 -16.86 -3.61
CA ARG A 49 2.74 -16.78 -2.15
C ARG A 49 2.61 -15.33 -1.68
N TRP A 50 1.87 -15.11 -0.60
CA TRP A 50 1.79 -13.80 0.05
C TRP A 50 3.04 -13.53 0.90
N ALA A 51 3.59 -12.32 0.81
CA ALA A 51 4.74 -11.90 1.58
C ALA A 51 4.52 -10.49 2.14
N LEU A 52 4.80 -10.32 3.44
CA LEU A 52 4.83 -9.02 4.09
C LEU A 52 6.23 -8.44 4.01
N LYS A 53 6.36 -7.20 3.56
CA LYS A 53 7.65 -6.49 3.52
C LYS A 53 7.48 -4.99 3.69
N TRP A 54 8.53 -4.33 4.14
CA TRP A 54 8.66 -2.90 3.98
C TRP A 54 9.09 -2.60 2.55
N GLU A 55 8.38 -1.69 1.89
CA GLU A 55 8.67 -1.27 0.52
C GLU A 55 8.73 0.25 0.44
N ASP A 56 9.58 0.72 -0.47
CA ASP A 56 9.68 2.13 -0.82
C ASP A 56 8.43 2.58 -1.61
N THR A 57 7.78 3.66 -1.17
CA THR A 57 6.58 4.20 -1.83
C THR A 57 6.85 4.63 -3.27
N THR A 58 8.07 5.03 -3.62
CA THR A 58 8.46 5.40 -5.00
C THR A 58 8.33 4.24 -6.00
N ARG A 59 8.27 3.00 -5.52
CA ARG A 59 8.08 1.79 -6.34
C ARG A 59 6.63 1.36 -6.47
N LEU A 60 5.71 2.14 -5.92
CA LEU A 60 4.30 1.79 -5.82
C LEU A 60 3.46 2.91 -6.45
N ASP A 61 2.39 2.52 -7.14
CA ASP A 61 1.42 3.47 -7.70
C ASP A 61 -0.02 2.95 -7.57
N HIS A 62 -0.96 3.66 -8.20
CA HIS A 62 -2.38 3.32 -8.27
C HIS A 62 -3.00 2.98 -6.90
N PHE A 63 -2.65 3.77 -5.89
CA PHE A 63 -3.19 3.66 -4.53
C PHE A 63 -4.70 3.89 -4.53
N ARG A 64 -5.45 2.95 -3.94
CA ARG A 64 -6.92 3.01 -3.89
C ARG A 64 -7.48 2.24 -2.70
N VAL A 65 -8.57 2.71 -2.11
CA VAL A 65 -9.29 1.96 -1.07
C VAL A 65 -10.03 0.78 -1.68
N LYS A 66 -9.95 -0.38 -1.04
CA LYS A 66 -10.73 -1.58 -1.35
C LYS A 66 -11.34 -2.18 -0.11
N THR A 67 -12.52 -2.80 -0.26
CA THR A 67 -13.07 -3.68 0.76
C THR A 67 -12.33 -5.01 0.74
N LEU A 68 -11.92 -5.48 1.91
CA LEU A 68 -11.33 -6.80 2.08
C LEU A 68 -12.42 -7.86 2.14
N PRO A 69 -12.32 -8.92 1.33
CA PRO A 69 -13.16 -10.09 1.53
C PRO A 69 -12.67 -10.89 2.77
N PRO A 70 -13.56 -11.62 3.47
CA PRO A 70 -13.24 -12.37 4.68
C PRO A 70 -12.07 -13.35 4.57
N GLU A 71 -11.87 -13.93 3.38
CA GLU A 71 -10.81 -14.88 3.07
C GLU A 71 -9.44 -14.22 2.83
N HIS A 72 -9.36 -12.89 2.76
CA HIS A 72 -8.11 -12.19 2.49
C HIS A 72 -7.16 -12.34 3.69
N PRO A 73 -5.84 -12.55 3.48
CA PRO A 73 -4.89 -12.76 4.58
C PRO A 73 -4.83 -11.61 5.60
N LEU A 74 -5.19 -10.39 5.18
CA LEU A 74 -5.24 -9.20 6.05
C LEU A 74 -6.59 -9.05 6.80
N TYR A 75 -7.60 -9.85 6.48
CA TYR A 75 -8.94 -9.66 7.06
C TYR A 75 -8.99 -9.89 8.57
N ALA A 76 -8.09 -10.71 9.13
CA ALA A 76 -7.97 -10.94 10.57
C ALA A 76 -6.87 -10.11 11.25
N ASP A 77 -6.11 -9.30 10.50
CA ASP A 77 -5.01 -8.51 11.09
C ASP A 77 -5.58 -7.30 11.81
N GLU A 78 -5.62 -7.33 13.14
CA GLU A 78 -6.13 -6.25 14.01
C GLU A 78 -5.35 -4.94 13.86
N ARG A 79 -4.16 -4.98 13.25
CA ARG A 79 -3.35 -3.79 13.00
C ARG A 79 -3.72 -3.07 11.71
N LEU A 80 -4.65 -3.64 10.91
CA LEU A 80 -5.22 -2.89 9.80
C LEU A 80 -6.02 -1.71 10.31
N PHE A 81 -5.77 -0.58 9.68
CA PHE A 81 -6.48 0.67 9.93
C PHE A 81 -7.98 0.47 10.03
N GLU A 82 -8.55 1.13 11.03
CA GLU A 82 -9.96 1.50 10.98
C GLU A 82 -10.23 2.35 9.74
N ALA A 83 -11.43 2.20 9.19
CA ALA A 83 -11.82 2.83 7.92
C ALA A 83 -11.58 4.36 7.89
N GLU A 84 -11.64 5.01 9.05
CA GLU A 84 -11.41 6.44 9.24
C GLU A 84 -9.96 6.90 8.94
N HIS A 85 -8.95 6.07 9.20
CA HIS A 85 -7.53 6.44 9.02
C HIS A 85 -7.01 6.20 7.59
N LEU A 86 -7.83 5.57 6.73
CA LEU A 86 -7.47 5.26 5.35
C LEU A 86 -7.43 6.49 4.44
N ALA A 87 -8.28 7.48 4.70
CA ALA A 87 -8.29 8.73 3.93
C ALA A 87 -7.00 9.53 4.15
N ASP A 88 -6.57 9.68 5.41
CA ASP A 88 -5.32 10.37 5.76
C ASP A 88 -4.09 9.65 5.19
N LEU A 89 -4.12 8.31 5.18
CA LEU A 89 -3.08 7.52 4.55
C LEU A 89 -3.02 7.79 3.04
N LEU A 90 -4.15 7.84 2.36
CA LEU A 90 -4.15 8.14 0.92
C LEU A 90 -3.66 9.55 0.63
N ALA A 91 -4.05 10.55 1.44
CA ALA A 91 -3.58 11.91 1.30
C ALA A 91 -2.04 12.04 1.48
N THR A 92 -1.46 11.21 2.36
CA THR A 92 0.01 11.17 2.56
C THR A 92 0.75 10.40 1.46
N LEU A 93 0.14 9.39 0.85
CA LEU A 93 0.73 8.59 -0.23
C LEU A 93 0.55 9.20 -1.63
N ALA A 94 -0.42 10.09 -1.79
CA ALA A 94 -0.65 10.85 -3.00
C ALA A 94 -0.36 12.34 -2.75
N PRO A 95 0.91 12.74 -2.49
CA PRO A 95 1.21 14.15 -2.40
C PRO A 95 0.80 14.81 -3.72
N GLU A 96 -0.10 15.78 -3.65
CA GLU A 96 -0.50 16.58 -4.79
C GLU A 96 0.76 17.16 -5.44
N GLY A 97 0.95 16.86 -6.73
CA GLY A 97 1.90 17.58 -7.56
C GLY A 97 3.37 17.22 -7.33
N SER A 98 3.86 16.32 -8.18
CA SER A 98 5.02 16.64 -9.01
C SER A 98 4.71 17.92 -9.83
N GLY A 99 4.64 19.07 -9.17
CA GLY A 99 4.57 20.38 -9.77
C GLY A 99 5.99 20.86 -10.04
N SER A 100 6.39 20.78 -11.30
CA SER A 100 7.42 21.57 -11.97
C SER A 100 8.60 22.06 -11.13
N ARG A 101 9.78 21.47 -11.39
CA ARG A 101 11.01 22.28 -11.43
C ARG A 101 10.81 23.33 -12.52
N GLU A 102 10.32 24.52 -12.17
CA GLU A 102 10.62 25.70 -12.96
C GLU A 102 12.00 26.17 -12.54
N GLY A 103 12.95 26.02 -13.47
CA GLY A 103 14.23 26.70 -13.37
C GLY A 103 14.05 28.18 -13.63
N SER A 104 14.79 28.99 -12.88
CA SER A 104 15.46 30.21 -13.33
C SER A 104 16.51 30.58 -12.29
#